data_AF-A0A9D8WLK5-F1
#
_entry.id   AF-A0A9D8WLK5-F1
#
_cell.length_a   1.000
_cell.length_b   1.000
_cell.length_c   1.000
_cell.angle_alpha   90.00
_cell.angle_beta   90.00
_cell.angle_gamma   90.00
#
_symmetry.space_group_name_H-M   'P 1'
#
loop_
_entity.id
_entity.type
_entity.pdbx_description
1 polymer ?
#
loop_
_entity_poly.entity_id
_entity_poly.type
_entity_poly.pdbx_seq_one_letter_code
_entity_poly.pdbx_strand_id
1 'polypeptide(L)'
;MKQNIKIKIAGDEYQLAVEPELEEGIRAAADRINENVDYLMDHYGNVSSKQVLGIVLLREEVKLIELQRKNAGEAGDMERELEALNAELDEYLLSR
;
A
#
# COMPACT_ATOMS: atom_id res chain seq x y z
N MET A 1 -3.04 6.51 23.24
CA MET A 1 -3.82 5.50 24.03
C MET A 1 -4.72 4.82 23.02
N LYS A 2 -4.65 3.49 22.92
CA LYS A 2 -5.41 2.75 21.90
C LYS A 2 -6.91 2.84 22.16
N GLN A 3 -7.68 2.93 21.09
CA GLN A 3 -9.14 2.89 21.11
C GLN A 3 -9.64 1.63 20.41
N ASN A 4 -10.82 1.15 20.81
CA ASN A 4 -11.43 -0.03 20.19
C ASN A 4 -12.39 0.42 19.09
N ILE A 5 -12.15 -0.06 17.87
CA ILE A 5 -13.03 0.14 16.72
C ILE A 5 -13.67 -1.17 16.30
N LYS A 6 -14.82 -1.05 15.64
CA LYS A 6 -15.49 -2.14 14.93
C LYS A 6 -15.38 -1.91 13.44
N ILE A 7 -14.96 -2.95 12.71
CA ILE A 7 -14.92 -2.97 11.26
C ILE A 7 -15.66 -4.19 10.74
N LYS A 8 -16.20 -4.09 9.52
CA LYS A 8 -16.87 -5.19 8.83
C LYS A 8 -16.11 -5.48 7.53
N ILE A 9 -15.71 -6.72 7.33
CA ILE A 9 -15.00 -7.16 6.12
C ILE A 9 -15.69 -8.42 5.58
N ALA A 10 -16.11 -8.40 4.32
CA ALA A 10 -16.72 -9.53 3.61
C ALA A 10 -17.89 -10.20 4.36
N GLY A 11 -18.65 -9.38 5.12
CA GLY A 11 -19.79 -9.85 5.92
C GLY A 11 -19.47 -10.12 7.40
N ASP A 12 -18.21 -10.33 7.75
CA ASP A 12 -17.76 -10.63 9.11
C ASP A 12 -17.40 -9.35 9.90
N GLU A 13 -17.77 -9.28 11.18
CA GLU A 13 -17.46 -8.15 12.06
C GLU A 13 -16.24 -8.47 12.94
N TYR A 14 -15.30 -7.52 13.01
CA TYR A 14 -14.07 -7.63 13.81
C TYR A 14 -13.94 -6.44 14.77
N GLN A 15 -13.46 -6.74 15.98
CA GLN A 15 -13.07 -5.72 16.97
C GLN A 15 -11.55 -5.58 16.98
N LEU A 16 -11.06 -4.35 16.84
CA LEU A 16 -9.64 -4.04 16.78
C LEU A 16 -9.30 -2.92 17.77
N ALA A 17 -8.20 -3.07 18.50
CA ALA A 17 -7.59 -1.99 19.28
C ALA A 17 -6.55 -1.25 18.42
N VAL A 18 -6.80 0.01 18.11
CA VAL A 18 -6.01 0.80 17.14
C VAL A 18 -5.53 2.10 17.76
N GLU A 19 -4.42 2.64 17.26
CA GLU A 19 -4.05 4.03 17.56
C GLU A 19 -5.02 4.98 16.86
N PRO A 20 -5.47 6.08 17.50
CA PRO A 20 -6.47 6.99 16.92
C PRO A 20 -6.09 7.53 15.54
N GLU A 21 -4.81 7.79 15.31
CA GLU A 21 -4.31 8.33 14.04
C GLU A 21 -4.43 7.35 12.88
N LEU A 22 -4.59 6.05 13.16
CA LEU A 22 -4.73 4.99 12.15
C LEU A 22 -6.18 4.63 11.86
N GLU A 23 -7.14 5.08 12.68
CA GLU A 23 -8.55 4.66 12.53
C GLU A 23 -9.08 4.97 11.13
N GLU A 24 -8.89 6.20 10.65
CA GLU A 24 -9.40 6.63 9.35
C GLU A 24 -8.83 5.77 8.21
N GLY A 25 -7.53 5.51 8.23
CA GLY A 25 -6.86 4.66 7.25
C GLY A 25 -7.35 3.20 7.29
N ILE A 26 -7.59 2.66 8.49
CA ILE A 26 -8.10 1.30 8.66
C ILE A 26 -9.53 1.18 8.14
N ARG A 27 -10.39 2.17 8.41
CA ARG A 27 -11.76 2.19 7.90
C ARG A 27 -11.80 2.29 6.38
N ALA A 28 -11.03 3.21 5.80
CA ALA A 28 -10.91 3.34 4.35
C ALA A 28 -10.38 2.06 3.69
N ALA A 29 -9.43 1.38 4.32
CA ALA A 29 -8.94 0.09 3.84
C ALA A 29 -10.03 -0.99 3.88
N ALA A 30 -10.82 -1.07 4.96
CA ALA A 30 -11.91 -2.02 5.08
C ALA A 30 -12.99 -1.80 4.00
N ASP A 31 -13.37 -0.54 3.78
CA ASP A 31 -14.34 -0.17 2.74
C ASP A 31 -13.85 -0.59 1.35
N ARG A 32 -12.59 -0.26 1.02
CA ARG A 32 -11.98 -0.66 -0.25
C ARG A 32 -11.86 -2.17 -0.42
N ILE A 33 -11.60 -2.92 0.65
CA ILE A 33 -11.59 -4.40 0.61
C ILE A 33 -13.00 -4.91 0.30
N ASN A 34 -14.03 -4.38 0.95
CA ASN A 34 -15.42 -4.79 0.71
C ASN A 34 -15.85 -4.53 -0.74
N GLU A 35 -15.55 -3.34 -1.28
CA GLU A 35 -15.84 -3.02 -2.69
C GLU A 35 -15.19 -4.02 -3.66
N ASN A 36 -13.93 -4.39 -3.41
CA ASN A 36 -13.24 -5.39 -4.23
C ASN A 36 -13.83 -6.79 -4.07
N VAL A 37 -14.22 -7.17 -2.85
CA VAL A 37 -14.86 -8.47 -2.59
C VAL A 37 -16.18 -8.54 -3.35
N ASP A 38 -17.03 -7.53 -3.22
CA ASP A 38 -18.34 -7.47 -3.88
C ASP A 38 -18.18 -7.52 -5.41
N TYR A 39 -17.28 -6.70 -5.98
CA TYR A 39 -16.96 -6.73 -7.40
C TYR A 39 -16.54 -8.13 -7.87
N LEU A 40 -15.66 -8.81 -7.13
CA LEU A 40 -15.16 -10.12 -7.53
C LEU A 40 -16.20 -11.22 -7.35
N MET A 41 -17.03 -11.16 -6.31
CA MET A 41 -18.15 -12.10 -6.15
C MET A 41 -19.15 -12.00 -7.31
N ASP A 42 -19.41 -10.80 -7.81
CA ASP A 42 -20.29 -10.59 -8.98
C ASP A 42 -19.70 -11.16 -10.27
N HIS A 43 -18.37 -11.15 -10.41
CA HIS A 43 -17.68 -11.62 -11.62
C HIS A 43 -17.35 -13.12 -11.61
N TYR A 44 -17.12 -13.70 -10.43
CA TYR A 44 -16.78 -15.10 -10.27
C TYR A 44 -17.97 -15.86 -9.67
N GLY A 45 -18.71 -16.59 -10.51
CA GLY A 45 -19.76 -17.49 -10.02
C GLY A 45 -19.20 -18.63 -9.16
N ASN A 46 -19.87 -18.96 -8.06
CA ASN A 46 -19.58 -20.09 -7.16
C ASN A 46 -18.24 -20.07 -6.39
N VAL A 47 -17.66 -18.89 -6.11
CA VAL A 47 -16.53 -18.77 -5.15
C VAL A 47 -16.99 -18.32 -3.78
N SER A 48 -16.35 -18.86 -2.74
CA SER A 48 -16.56 -18.44 -1.36
C SER A 48 -15.91 -17.08 -1.08
N SER A 49 -16.46 -16.32 -0.13
CA SER A 49 -15.91 -15.04 0.34
C SER A 49 -14.43 -15.14 0.75
N LYS A 50 -14.02 -16.27 1.36
CA LYS A 50 -12.62 -16.54 1.71
C LYS A 50 -11.70 -16.65 0.51
N GLN A 51 -12.14 -17.31 -0.56
CA GLN A 51 -11.36 -17.40 -1.80
C GLN A 51 -11.23 -16.02 -2.45
N VAL A 52 -12.31 -15.24 -2.46
CA VAL A 52 -12.30 -13.88 -2.98
C VAL A 52 -11.35 -12.98 -2.17
N LEU A 53 -11.40 -13.04 -0.84
CA LEU A 53 -10.44 -12.33 0.03
C LEU A 53 -8.98 -12.71 -0.27
N GLY A 54 -8.70 -13.99 -0.54
CA GLY A 54 -7.37 -14.44 -0.96
C GLY A 54 -6.90 -13.78 -2.27
N ILE A 55 -7.82 -13.62 -3.24
CA ILE A 55 -7.53 -12.91 -4.50
C ILE A 55 -7.31 -11.42 -4.25
N VAL A 56 -8.13 -10.79 -3.41
CA VAL A 56 -7.96 -9.37 -3.05
C VAL A 56 -6.59 -9.14 -2.40
N LEU A 57 -6.22 -9.99 -1.43
CA LEU A 57 -4.91 -9.91 -0.77
C LEU A 57 -3.77 -10.05 -1.78
N LEU A 58 -3.83 -11.06 -2.67
CA LEU A 58 -2.82 -11.25 -3.69
C LEU A 58 -2.66 -10.02 -4.60
N ARG A 59 -3.78 -9.41 -5.00
CA ARG A 59 -3.76 -8.20 -5.85
C ARG A 59 -3.13 -7.01 -5.13
N GLU A 60 -3.44 -6.79 -3.86
CA GLU A 60 -2.85 -5.69 -3.09
C GLU A 60 -1.36 -5.94 -2.79
N GLU A 61 -0.94 -7.18 -2.52
CA GLU A 61 0.48 -7.52 -2.36
C GLU A 61 1.28 -7.31 -3.65
N VAL A 62 0.73 -7.68 -4.81
CA VAL A 62 1.38 -7.39 -6.10
C VAL A 62 1.55 -5.88 -6.30
N LYS A 63 0.51 -5.08 -6.03
CA LYS A 63 0.60 -3.61 -6.12
C LYS A 63 1.64 -3.05 -5.15
N LEU A 64 1.71 -3.58 -3.92
CA LEU A 64 2.69 -3.15 -2.93
C LEU A 64 4.12 -3.44 -3.41
N ILE A 65 4.37 -4.63 -3.95
CA ILE A 65 5.68 -5.00 -4.53
C ILE A 65 6.04 -4.07 -5.70
N GLU A 66 5.09 -3.76 -6.58
CA GLU A 66 5.30 -2.83 -7.70
C GLU A 66 5.64 -1.40 -7.21
N LEU A 67 4.92 -0.90 -6.20
CA LEU A 67 5.18 0.40 -5.60
C LEU A 67 6.55 0.45 -4.92
N GLN A 68 6.92 -0.60 -4.19
CA GLN A 68 8.24 -0.71 -3.55
C GLN A 68 9.36 -0.72 -4.59
N ARG A 69 9.20 -1.45 -5.69
CA ARG A 69 10.15 -1.45 -6.82
C ARG A 69 10.29 -0.07 -7.45
N LYS A 70 9.16 0.62 -7.67
CA LYS A 70 9.16 1.97 -8.23
C LYS A 70 9.89 2.95 -7.33
N ASN A 71 9.59 2.96 -6.03
CA ASN A 71 10.26 3.82 -5.05
C ASN A 71 11.76 3.53 -4.97
N ALA A 72 12.17 2.26 -5.04
CA ALA A 72 13.59 1.90 -5.06
C ALA A 72 14.31 2.39 -6.34
N GLY A 73 13.62 2.32 -7.48
CA GLY A 73 14.13 2.89 -8.74
C GLY A 73 14.28 4.41 -8.68
N GLU A 74 13.24 5.12 -8.24
CA GLU A 74 13.25 6.58 -8.09
C GLU A 74 14.32 7.06 -7.10
N ALA A 75 14.50 6.35 -5.98
CA ALA A 75 15.58 6.65 -5.03
C ALA A 75 16.97 6.49 -5.67
N GLY A 76 17.18 5.44 -6.45
CA GLY A 76 18.44 5.20 -7.17
C GLY A 76 18.69 6.15 -8.34
N ASP A 77 17.65 6.75 -8.92
CA ASP A 77 17.79 7.84 -9.89
C ASP A 77 18.18 9.15 -9.18
N MET A 78 17.55 9.48 -8.05
CA MET A 78 17.88 10.65 -7.24
C MET A 78 19.32 10.62 -6.70
N GLU A 79 19.80 9.46 -6.25
CA GLU A 79 21.16 9.30 -5.75
C GLU A 79 22.20 9.55 -6.85
N ARG A 80 21.94 9.06 -8.07
CA ARG A 80 22.79 9.32 -9.24
C ARG A 80 22.82 10.79 -9.64
N GLU A 81 21.68 11.49 -9.58
CA GLU A 81 21.65 12.93 -9.84
C GLU A 81 22.43 13.74 -8.81
N LEU A 82 22.36 13.35 -7.52
CA LEU A 82 23.15 13.98 -6.45
C LEU A 82 24.67 13.73 -6.62
N GLU A 83 25.07 12.52 -6.99
CA GLU A 83 26.47 12.21 -7.29
C GLU A 83 27.00 13.01 -8.48
N ALA A 84 26.21 13.12 -9.55
CA ALA A 84 26.57 13.91 -10.72
C ALA A 84 26.74 15.41 -10.37
N LEU A 85 25.83 15.95 -9.55
CA LEU A 85 25.91 17.34 -9.09
C LEU A 85 27.13 17.59 -8.20
N ASN A 86 27.46 16.65 -7.31
CA ASN A 86 28.67 16.74 -6.50
C ASN A 86 29.94 16.71 -7.36
N ALA A 87 29.98 15.85 -8.38
CA ALA A 87 31.12 15.78 -9.30
C ALA A 87 31.31 17.09 -10.09
N GLU A 88 30.22 17.70 -10.56
CA GLU A 88 30.25 19.01 -11.24
C GLU A 88 30.73 20.13 -10.30
N LEU A 89 30.29 20.10 -9.04
CA LEU A 89 30.72 21.05 -8.03
C LEU A 89 32.22 20.91 -7.70
N ASP A 90 32.71 19.68 -7.56
CA ASP A 90 34.12 19.38 -7.31
C ASP A 90 35.00 19.84 -8.48
N GLU A 91 34.57 19.60 -9.72
CA GLU A 91 35.26 20.08 -10.92
C GLU A 91 35.32 21.61 -10.97
N TYR A 92 34.21 22.28 -10.65
CA TYR A 92 34.17 23.74 -10.59
C TYR A 92 35.11 24.29 -9.51
N LEU A 93 35.14 23.68 -8.32
CA LEU A 93 35.99 24.11 -7.21
C LEU A 93 37.49 23.85 -7.46
N LEU A 94 37.85 22.79 -8.19
CA LEU A 94 39.24 22.47 -8.56
C LEU A 94 39.75 23.27 -9.77
N SER A 95 38.86 23.86 -10.57
CA SER A 95 39.19 24.69 -11.73
C SER A 95 39.52 26.16 -11.40
N ARG A 96 39.51 26.53 -10.12
CA ARG A 96 39.87 27.86 -9.58
C ARG A 96 41.14 27.81 -8.75
#